data_AF-A0A662ZEN3-F1
#
_entry.id   AF-A0A662ZEN3-F1
#
_cell.length_a   1.000
_cell.length_b   1.000
_cell.length_c   1.000
_cell.angle_alpha   90.00
_cell.angle_beta   90.00
_cell.angle_gamma   90.00
#
_symmetry.space_group_name_H-M   'P 1'
#
loop_
_entity.id
_entity.type
_entity.pdbx_description
1 polymer ?
#
loop_
_entity_poly.entity_id
_entity_poly.type
_entity_poly.pdbx_seq_one_letter_code
_entity_poly.pdbx_strand_id
1 'polypeptide(L)'
;MKKDVLLYTGGEDFAEIINDGAYYVDKTPYLKDLLTTGAIKNSLFIRPRRFGKTLNLDLIRQFCRLNYQNPGDKSYQQKLFVDNGRNFAVAGDDYKEFREKVMGEFPVIS
;
A
#
# COMPACT_ATOMS: atom_id res chain seq x y z
N MET A 1 27.90 10.93 10.01
CA MET A 1 26.69 11.02 10.87
C MET A 1 25.93 9.71 10.73
N LYS A 2 25.77 8.91 11.80
CA LYS A 2 24.90 7.72 11.73
C LYS A 2 23.47 8.23 11.53
N LYS A 3 22.83 7.86 10.43
CA LYS A 3 21.38 8.05 10.29
C LYS A 3 20.74 6.94 11.11
N ASP A 4 20.13 7.31 12.24
CA ASP A 4 19.30 6.37 12.97
C ASP A 4 18.08 6.06 12.11
N VAL A 5 17.82 4.77 11.89
CA VAL A 5 16.72 4.27 11.09
C VAL A 5 15.67 3.71 12.04
N LEU A 6 14.49 4.34 12.07
CA LEU A 6 13.36 3.84 12.84
C LEU A 6 12.81 2.58 12.16
N LEU A 7 12.81 1.44 12.85
CA LEU A 7 12.28 0.18 12.33
C LEU A 7 11.23 -0.38 13.30
N TYR A 8 10.03 -0.65 12.79
CA TYR A 8 8.95 -1.19 13.60
C TYR A 8 9.02 -2.72 13.63
N THR A 9 9.36 -3.27 14.79
CA THR A 9 9.34 -4.73 15.00
C THR A 9 7.92 -5.17 15.32
N GLY A 10 7.18 -5.57 14.29
CA GLY A 10 5.79 -6.05 14.42
C GLY A 10 4.71 -4.99 14.17
N GLY A 11 5.06 -3.87 13.54
CA GLY A 11 4.06 -2.92 13.02
C GLY A 11 3.21 -3.57 11.93
N GLU A 12 1.89 -3.46 12.07
CA GLU A 12 0.92 -4.03 11.12
C GLU A 12 0.09 -2.96 10.40
N ASP A 13 0.15 -1.70 10.83
CA ASP A 13 -0.49 -0.56 10.17
C ASP A 13 0.48 0.07 9.17
N PHE A 14 0.12 0.03 7.89
CA PHE A 14 0.93 0.63 6.83
C PHE A 14 0.97 2.14 6.93
N ALA A 15 -0.16 2.78 7.26
CA ALA A 15 -0.25 4.23 7.31
C ALA A 15 0.60 4.81 8.45
N GLU A 16 0.59 4.17 9.62
CA GLU A 16 1.46 4.52 10.76
C GLU A 16 2.94 4.50 10.34
N ILE A 17 3.40 3.40 9.75
CA ILE A 17 4.81 3.25 9.32
C ILE A 17 5.21 4.34 8.32
N ILE A 18 4.32 4.71 7.39
CA ILE A 18 4.63 5.74 6.39
C ILE A 18 4.66 7.13 7.04
N ASN A 19 3.66 7.46 7.86
CA ASN A 19 3.53 8.76 8.50
C ASN A 19 4.64 9.02 9.53
N ASP A 20 5.07 8.00 10.26
CA ASP A 20 6.09 8.13 11.31
C ASP A 20 7.54 8.13 10.77
N GLY A 21 7.71 8.11 9.44
CA GLY A 21 9.06 8.11 8.85
C GLY A 21 9.81 6.79 9.06
N ALA A 22 9.14 5.73 9.55
CA ALA A 22 9.75 4.43 9.80
C ALA A 22 10.15 3.71 8.50
N TYR A 23 11.22 2.93 8.56
CA TYR A 23 11.73 2.16 7.44
C TYR A 23 10.69 1.18 6.91
N TYR A 24 10.44 1.27 5.61
CA TYR A 24 9.52 0.40 4.90
C TYR A 24 10.17 -0.09 3.62
N VAL A 25 10.15 -1.40 3.39
CA VAL A 25 10.58 -1.99 2.11
C VAL A 25 9.44 -1.81 1.12
N ASP A 26 9.67 -1.05 0.05
CA ASP A 26 8.65 -0.78 -0.95
C ASP A 26 8.18 -2.08 -1.63
N LYS A 27 6.91 -2.41 -1.39
CA LYS A 27 6.19 -3.54 -1.99
C LYS A 27 5.05 -3.08 -2.90
N THR A 28 4.93 -1.77 -3.13
CA THR A 28 3.89 -1.21 -4.00
C THR A 28 3.97 -1.64 -5.46
N PRO A 29 5.13 -2.03 -6.07
CA PRO A 29 5.13 -2.59 -7.43
C PRO A 29 4.19 -3.78 -7.59
N TYR A 30 4.13 -4.65 -6.57
CA TYR A 30 3.33 -5.89 -6.61
C TYR A 30 1.83 -5.64 -6.68
N LEU A 31 1.36 -4.43 -6.34
CA LEU A 31 -0.07 -4.10 -6.40
C LEU A 31 -0.61 -4.23 -7.83
N LYS A 32 0.15 -3.77 -8.83
CA LYS A 32 -0.26 -3.81 -10.24
C LYS A 32 -0.43 -5.25 -10.70
N ASP A 33 0.55 -6.10 -10.44
CA ASP A 33 0.51 -7.52 -10.82
C ASP A 33 -0.61 -8.25 -10.08
N LEU A 34 -0.80 -7.97 -8.78
CA LEU A 34 -1.80 -8.64 -7.96
C LEU A 34 -3.23 -8.29 -8.38
N LEU A 35 -3.50 -7.02 -8.69
CA LEU A 35 -4.87 -6.51 -8.87
C LEU A 35 -5.29 -6.39 -10.33
N THR A 36 -4.36 -6.44 -11.28
CA THR A 36 -4.67 -6.38 -12.73
C THR A 36 -4.74 -7.77 -13.36
N THR A 37 -4.08 -8.77 -12.77
CA THR A 37 -4.03 -10.12 -13.34
C THR A 37 -5.27 -10.91 -12.93
N GLY A 38 -6.29 -10.92 -13.79
CA GLY A 38 -7.49 -11.77 -13.63
C GLY A 38 -7.23 -13.29 -13.58
N ALA A 39 -5.96 -13.72 -13.65
CA ALA A 39 -5.55 -15.12 -13.60
C ALA A 39 -5.39 -15.67 -12.17
N ILE A 40 -5.25 -14.81 -11.15
CA ILE A 40 -4.98 -15.30 -9.79
C ILE A 40 -6.29 -15.47 -9.01
N LYS A 41 -6.95 -16.61 -9.20
CA LYS A 41 -8.17 -16.97 -8.45
C LYS A 41 -7.88 -17.23 -6.97
N ASN A 42 -6.71 -17.79 -6.65
CA ASN A 42 -6.29 -18.19 -5.30
C ASN A 42 -4.86 -17.70 -5.01
N SER A 43 -4.70 -16.42 -4.66
CA SER A 43 -3.38 -15.86 -4.27
C SER A 43 -2.91 -16.46 -2.95
N LEU A 44 -1.86 -17.29 -2.97
CA LEU A 44 -1.26 -17.86 -1.77
C LEU A 44 -0.02 -17.07 -1.34
N PHE A 45 -0.14 -16.28 -0.27
CA PHE A 45 1.01 -15.68 0.40
C PHE A 45 1.66 -16.73 1.32
N ILE A 46 2.72 -17.41 0.87
CA ILE A 46 3.40 -18.50 1.62
C ILE A 46 4.09 -18.02 2.92
N ARG A 47 4.22 -18.90 3.92
CA ARG A 47 4.68 -18.55 5.30
C ARG A 47 6.19 -18.70 5.48
N PRO A 48 6.88 -17.56 5.62
CA PRO A 48 7.77 -17.35 6.77
C PRO A 48 7.03 -16.55 7.86
N ARG A 49 7.23 -16.91 9.13
CA ARG A 49 6.67 -16.15 10.26
C ARG A 49 7.33 -14.77 10.31
N ARG A 50 6.57 -13.70 10.59
CA ARG A 50 7.02 -12.30 10.61
C ARG A 50 7.47 -11.70 9.27
N PHE A 51 7.06 -12.29 8.15
CA PHE A 51 7.34 -11.74 6.81
C PHE A 51 6.53 -10.48 6.44
N GLY A 52 5.75 -9.92 7.39
CA GLY A 52 4.93 -8.73 7.17
C GLY A 52 3.68 -9.00 6.33
N LYS A 53 3.01 -10.14 6.53
CA LYS A 53 1.77 -10.46 5.80
C LYS A 53 0.61 -9.57 6.21
N THR A 54 0.42 -9.36 7.51
CA THR A 54 -0.62 -8.43 8.00
C THR A 54 -0.37 -7.04 7.45
N LEU A 55 0.86 -6.55 7.55
CA LEU A 55 1.26 -5.27 6.97
C LEU A 55 1.04 -5.19 5.45
N ASN A 56 1.30 -6.26 4.70
CA ASN A 56 1.02 -6.30 3.26
C ASN A 56 -0.48 -6.24 2.97
N LEU A 57 -1.31 -6.96 3.74
CA LEU A 57 -2.76 -6.91 3.60
C LEU A 57 -3.27 -5.50 3.96
N ASP A 58 -2.69 -4.87 4.98
CA ASP A 58 -3.01 -3.50 5.32
C ASP A 58 -2.63 -2.53 4.20
N LEU A 59 -1.44 -2.64 3.61
CA LEU A 59 -1.05 -1.87 2.42
C LEU A 59 -2.09 -2.01 1.30
N ILE A 60 -2.53 -3.23 0.97
CA ILE A 60 -3.52 -3.47 -0.09
C ILE A 60 -4.85 -2.83 0.29
N ARG A 61 -5.27 -2.99 1.55
CA ARG A 61 -6.49 -2.38 2.09
C ARG A 61 -6.45 -0.86 1.96
N GLN A 62 -5.38 -0.21 2.41
CA GLN A 62 -5.22 1.24 2.36
C GLN A 62 -5.22 1.76 0.93
N PHE A 63 -4.60 1.01 0.00
CA PHE A 63 -4.56 1.37 -1.41
C PHE A 63 -5.96 1.32 -2.06
N CYS A 64 -6.73 0.26 -1.81
CA CYS A 64 -8.03 0.04 -2.43
C CYS A 64 -9.18 0.82 -1.79
N ARG A 65 -9.09 1.13 -0.48
CA ARG A 65 -10.19 1.62 0.35
C ARG A 65 -10.90 2.85 -0.20
N LEU A 66 -12.12 2.65 -0.67
CA LEU A 66 -13.12 3.69 -0.95
C LEU A 66 -13.39 4.57 0.28
N ASN A 67 -13.52 5.87 0.05
CA ASN A 67 -14.15 6.78 0.99
C ASN A 67 -15.68 6.65 0.90
N TYR A 68 -16.31 6.06 1.92
CA TYR A 68 -17.77 5.81 1.94
C TYR A 68 -18.58 7.10 2.08
N GLN A 69 -18.04 8.13 2.73
CA GLN A 69 -18.70 9.42 2.90
C GLN A 69 -18.62 10.27 1.63
N ASN A 70 -17.54 10.12 0.86
CA ASN A 70 -17.32 10.86 -0.39
C ASN A 70 -16.65 9.97 -1.45
N PRO A 71 -17.42 9.13 -2.16
CA PRO A 71 -16.87 8.28 -3.21
C PRO A 71 -16.12 9.07 -4.28
N GLY A 72 -14.94 8.58 -4.68
CA GLY A 72 -14.04 9.26 -5.62
C GLY A 72 -13.04 10.22 -4.98
N ASP A 73 -13.17 10.53 -3.68
CA ASP A 73 -12.11 11.24 -2.94
C ASP A 73 -10.92 10.33 -2.66
N LYS A 74 -9.84 10.56 -3.41
CA LYS A 74 -8.57 9.85 -3.31
C LYS A 74 -7.50 10.60 -2.52
N SER A 75 -7.85 11.71 -1.86
CA SER A 75 -6.88 12.57 -1.19
C SER A 75 -6.07 11.84 -0.11
N TYR A 76 -6.69 10.87 0.57
CA TYR A 76 -6.02 10.00 1.55
C TYR A 76 -4.93 9.14 0.89
N GLN A 77 -5.27 8.42 -0.17
CA GLN A 77 -4.33 7.55 -0.88
C GLN A 77 -3.25 8.36 -1.58
N GLN A 78 -3.61 9.51 -2.16
CA GLN A 78 -2.67 10.41 -2.80
C GLN A 78 -1.57 10.84 -1.82
N LYS A 79 -1.95 11.26 -0.61
CA LYS A 79 -0.98 11.56 0.47
C LYS A 79 -0.14 10.34 0.85
N LEU A 80 -0.78 9.18 0.99
CA LEU A 80 -0.12 8.01 1.55
C LEU A 80 0.81 7.27 0.57
N PHE A 81 0.53 7.31 -0.72
CA PHE A 81 1.25 6.54 -1.74
C PHE A 81 2.06 7.38 -2.71
N VAL A 82 1.73 8.66 -2.90
CA VAL A 82 2.35 9.52 -3.92
C VAL A 82 3.08 10.69 -3.28
N ASP A 83 2.40 11.46 -2.43
CA ASP A 83 2.92 12.74 -1.91
C ASP A 83 3.67 12.57 -0.56
N ASN A 84 4.08 11.35 -0.22
CA ASN A 84 4.73 11.01 1.06
C ASN A 84 6.26 11.25 1.07
N GLY A 85 6.85 11.68 -0.06
CA GLY A 85 8.29 11.95 -0.18
C GLY A 85 9.21 10.72 -0.24
N ARG A 86 8.65 9.50 -0.28
CA ARG A 86 9.41 8.22 -0.30
C ARG A 86 9.62 7.63 -1.69
N ASN A 87 9.06 8.25 -2.73
CA ASN A 87 9.18 7.82 -4.13
C ASN A 87 8.83 6.33 -4.32
N PHE A 88 7.69 5.89 -3.80
CA PHE A 88 7.21 4.54 -4.06
C PHE A 88 7.06 4.28 -5.55
N ALA A 89 7.31 3.05 -5.98
CA ALA A 89 7.17 2.67 -7.38
C ALA A 89 5.77 3.01 -7.93
N VAL A 90 4.71 2.74 -7.15
CA VAL A 90 3.34 3.03 -7.55
C VAL A 90 3.04 4.53 -7.72
N ALA A 91 3.87 5.41 -7.17
CA ALA A 91 3.77 6.86 -7.38
C ALA A 91 4.18 7.27 -8.80
N GLY A 92 5.01 6.46 -9.45
CA GLY A 92 5.53 6.73 -10.79
C GLY A 92 4.45 6.82 -11.87
N ASP A 93 4.81 7.44 -12.99
CA ASP A 93 3.90 7.67 -14.11
C ASP A 93 3.43 6.36 -14.78
N ASP A 94 4.27 5.32 -14.77
CA ASP A 94 3.94 3.97 -15.29
C ASP A 94 2.78 3.27 -14.56
N TYR A 95 2.39 3.81 -13.40
CA TYR A 95 1.29 3.33 -12.58
C TYR A 95 0.09 4.28 -12.58
N LYS A 96 0.12 5.38 -13.35
CA LYS A 96 -0.98 6.37 -13.37
C LYS A 96 -2.32 5.74 -13.74
N GLU A 97 -2.38 5.01 -14.85
CA GLU A 97 -3.60 4.32 -15.29
C GLU A 97 -4.09 3.30 -14.24
N PHE A 98 -3.14 2.58 -13.61
CA PHE A 98 -3.46 1.63 -12.55
C PHE A 98 -4.06 2.31 -11.31
N ARG A 99 -3.47 3.44 -10.88
CA ARG A 99 -3.99 4.25 -9.77
C ARG A 99 -5.37 4.80 -10.07
N GLU A 100 -5.60 5.30 -11.27
CA GLU A 100 -6.90 5.82 -11.69
C GLU A 100 -8.00 4.76 -11.58
N LYS A 101 -7.70 3.52 -11.96
CA LYS A 101 -8.66 2.40 -11.95
C LYS A 101 -8.91 1.77 -10.57
N VAL A 102 -7.91 1.79 -9.68
CA VAL A 102 -7.94 0.94 -8.48
C VAL A 102 -7.81 1.71 -7.17
N MET A 103 -7.03 2.78 -7.16
CA MET A 103 -6.68 3.48 -5.92
C MET A 103 -7.90 4.21 -5.36
N GLY A 104 -8.34 3.81 -4.16
CA GLY A 104 -9.49 4.39 -3.48
C GLY A 104 -10.85 4.09 -4.14
N GLU A 105 -10.94 3.08 -5.01
CA GLU A 105 -12.15 2.79 -5.80
C GLU A 105 -12.99 1.64 -5.23
N PHE A 106 -12.46 0.85 -4.30
CA PHE A 106 -13.08 -0.41 -3.89
C PHE A 106 -13.49 -0.42 -2.41
N PRO A 107 -14.68 -0.95 -2.08
CA PRO A 107 -15.03 -1.21 -0.69
C PRO A 107 -14.07 -2.26 -0.10
N VAL A 108 -13.67 -2.05 1.15
CA VAL A 108 -12.82 -3.00 1.89
C VAL A 108 -13.53 -3.37 3.18
N ILE A 109 -13.38 -4.62 3.59
CA ILE A 109 -13.96 -5.09 4.85
C ILE A 109 -13.12 -4.54 6.00
N SER A 110 -13.80 -3.93 6.97
CA SER A 110 -13.25 -3.43 8.23
C SER A 110 -13.19 -4.50 9.29
#